data_AF-A0A924FEA3-F1
#
_entry.id   AF-A0A924FEA3-F1
#
_cell.length_a   1.000
_cell.length_b   1.000
_cell.length_c   1.000
_cell.angle_alpha   90.00
_cell.angle_beta   90.00
_cell.angle_gamma   90.00
#
_symmetry.space_group_name_H-M   'P 1'
#
loop_
_entity.id
_entity.type
_entity.pdbx_description
1 polymer ?
#
loop_
_entity_poly.entity_id
_entity_poly.type
_entity_poly.pdbx_seq_one_letter_code
_entity_poly.pdbx_strand_id
1 'polypeptide(L)'
;MTTQESVTTPLTNRINDTDRLSSLYLGLGNMIYALSKVDGRVQEQEETLVRQLLAQEIHGDVALHAFLVLEDCDVPVEKAYDFAMRRFVDNRAVLSKSLSNQFISILQRVAEAHDNVSRKEQEFIKRLRRDIQRLV
;
A
#
# COMPACT_ATOMS: atom_id res chain seq x y z
N MET A 1 33.20 -8.50 32.86
CA MET A 1 32.06 -9.21 32.24
C MET A 1 30.86 -8.28 32.35
N THR A 2 30.45 -7.64 31.26
CA THR A 2 29.36 -6.67 31.25
C THR A 2 28.15 -7.36 30.62
N THR A 3 27.15 -7.67 31.44
CA THR A 3 25.92 -8.31 31.01
C THR A 3 25.11 -7.33 30.17
N GLN A 4 24.86 -7.66 28.91
CA GLN A 4 23.93 -6.93 28.05
C GLN A 4 22.51 -7.20 28.54
N GLU A 5 21.80 -6.15 28.98
CA GLU A 5 20.36 -6.21 29.18
C GLU A 5 19.68 -6.27 27.81
N SER A 6 19.06 -7.41 27.51
CA SER A 6 18.18 -7.54 26.36
C SER A 6 16.92 -6.71 26.63
N VAL A 7 16.83 -5.53 25.99
CA VAL A 7 15.64 -4.69 26.01
C VAL A 7 14.51 -5.44 25.31
N THR A 8 13.67 -6.13 26.09
CA THR A 8 12.51 -6.86 25.60
C THR A 8 11.33 -5.90 25.52
N THR A 9 11.02 -5.41 24.31
CA THR A 9 9.82 -4.60 24.07
C THR A 9 8.56 -5.37 24.53
N PRO A 10 7.66 -4.76 25.33
CA PRO A 10 6.48 -5.44 25.87
C PRO A 10 5.58 -6.05 24.78
N LEU A 11 5.00 -7.22 25.06
CA LEU A 11 4.11 -7.96 24.14
C LEU A 11 2.95 -7.08 23.61
N THR A 12 2.38 -6.22 24.45
CA THR A 12 1.29 -5.30 24.08
C THR A 12 1.70 -4.28 23.02
N ASN A 13 2.95 -3.82 23.04
CA ASN A 13 3.45 -2.90 22.00
C ASN A 13 3.62 -3.62 20.67
N ARG A 14 4.06 -4.88 20.69
CA ARG A 14 4.25 -5.70 19.48
C ARG A 14 2.92 -6.00 18.78
N ILE A 15 1.87 -6.33 19.53
CA ILE A 15 0.52 -6.58 18.98
C ILE A 15 -0.02 -5.31 18.29
N ASN A 16 0.12 -4.15 18.96
CA ASN A 16 -0.33 -2.87 18.39
C ASN A 16 0.41 -2.52 17.09
N ASP A 17 1.71 -2.80 17.00
CA ASP A 17 2.48 -2.52 15.78
C ASP A 17 2.09 -3.44 14.62
N THR A 18 1.80 -4.72 14.88
CA THR A 18 1.29 -5.65 13.85
C THR A 18 -0.07 -5.22 13.30
N ASP A 19 -0.98 -4.75 14.15
CA ASP A 19 -2.29 -4.25 13.72
C ASP A 19 -2.17 -2.97 12.88
N ARG A 20 -1.26 -2.08 13.28
CA ARG A 20 -0.96 -0.85 12.54
C ARG A 20 -0.32 -1.13 11.19
N LEU A 21 0.61 -2.08 11.12
CA LEU A 21 1.20 -2.54 9.86
C LEU A 21 0.14 -3.15 8.95
N SER A 22 -0.71 -4.04 9.47
CA SER A 22 -1.84 -4.59 8.72
C SER A 22 -2.76 -3.49 8.18
N SER A 23 -3.03 -2.44 8.98
CA SER A 23 -3.80 -1.28 8.53
C SER A 23 -3.10 -0.48 7.42
N LEU A 24 -1.76 -0.40 7.41
CA LEU A 24 -1.02 0.18 6.29
C LEU A 24 -1.17 -0.66 5.01
N TYR A 25 -1.09 -1.98 5.10
CA TYR A 25 -1.29 -2.87 3.95
C TYR A 25 -2.74 -2.87 3.43
N LEU A 26 -3.73 -2.72 4.32
CA LEU A 26 -5.11 -2.42 3.91
C LEU A 26 -5.16 -1.13 3.08
N GLY A 27 -4.43 -0.09 3.49
CA GLY A 27 -4.26 1.14 2.71
C GLY A 27 -3.55 0.91 1.38
N LEU A 28 -2.50 0.09 1.35
CA LEU A 28 -1.78 -0.28 0.13
C LEU A 28 -2.71 -0.94 -0.90
N GLY A 29 -3.54 -1.90 -0.49
CA GLY A 29 -4.51 -2.55 -1.39
C GLY A 29 -5.50 -1.56 -2.02
N ASN A 30 -6.00 -0.62 -1.22
CA ASN A 30 -6.85 0.48 -1.70
C ASN A 30 -6.12 1.40 -2.69
N MET A 31 -4.85 1.70 -2.43
CA MET A 31 -4.03 2.57 -3.27
C MET A 31 -3.67 1.92 -4.62
N ILE A 32 -3.35 0.61 -4.60
CA ILE A 32 -3.12 -0.19 -5.81
C ILE A 32 -4.38 -0.22 -6.66
N TYR A 33 -5.54 -0.49 -6.06
CA TYR A 33 -6.82 -0.47 -6.77
C TYR A 33 -7.08 0.89 -7.42
N ALA A 34 -6.93 1.97 -6.66
CA ALA A 34 -7.15 3.33 -7.16
C ALA A 34 -6.22 3.68 -8.35
N LEU A 35 -4.96 3.23 -8.30
CA LEU A 35 -4.01 3.36 -9.41
C LEU A 35 -4.50 2.58 -10.64
N SER A 36 -4.71 1.28 -10.51
CA SER A 36 -5.10 0.40 -11.63
C SER A 36 -6.44 0.81 -12.26
N LYS A 37 -7.35 1.40 -11.47
CA LYS A 37 -8.67 1.85 -11.94
C LYS A 37 -8.67 3.26 -12.54
N VAL A 38 -7.57 4.02 -12.47
CA VAL A 38 -7.54 5.45 -12.85
C VAL A 38 -7.93 5.70 -14.32
N ASP A 39 -7.71 4.71 -15.18
CA ASP A 39 -8.12 4.75 -16.59
C ASP A 39 -9.47 4.12 -16.90
N GLY A 40 -10.21 3.73 -15.86
CA GLY A 40 -11.61 3.31 -15.90
C GLY A 40 -11.84 1.82 -15.70
N ARG A 41 -10.79 1.00 -15.86
CA ARG A 41 -10.83 -0.44 -15.60
C ARG A 41 -9.45 -0.94 -15.17
N VAL A 42 -9.43 -1.93 -14.29
CA VAL A 42 -8.20 -2.69 -14.01
C VAL A 42 -7.93 -3.62 -15.18
N GLN A 43 -6.66 -3.74 -15.55
CA GLN A 43 -6.23 -4.64 -16.62
C GLN A 43 -5.84 -6.00 -16.05
N GLU A 44 -6.08 -7.07 -16.80
CA GLU A 44 -5.78 -8.45 -16.37
C GLU A 44 -4.28 -8.65 -16.04
N GLN A 45 -3.40 -7.98 -16.79
CA GLN A 45 -1.96 -7.98 -16.55
C GLN A 45 -1.60 -7.29 -15.22
N GLU A 46 -2.26 -6.17 -14.91
CA GLU A 46 -2.09 -5.46 -13.64
C GLU A 46 -2.55 -6.33 -12.48
N GLU A 47 -3.75 -6.93 -12.57
CA GLU A 47 -4.28 -7.82 -11.53
C GLU A 47 -3.35 -9.02 -11.27
N THR A 48 -2.87 -9.66 -12.35
CA THR A 48 -1.94 -10.78 -12.25
C THR A 48 -0.66 -10.36 -11.54
N LEU A 49 -0.10 -9.20 -11.89
CA LEU A 49 1.10 -8.69 -11.24
C LEU A 49 0.84 -8.30 -9.79
N VAL A 50 -0.29 -7.68 -9.47
CA VAL A 50 -0.70 -7.35 -8.09
C VAL A 50 -0.71 -8.60 -7.22
N ARG A 51 -1.30 -9.70 -7.69
CA ARG A 51 -1.30 -11.00 -6.98
C ARG A 51 0.13 -11.50 -6.72
N GLN A 52 1.01 -11.41 -7.72
CA GLN A 52 2.40 -11.85 -7.60
C GLN A 52 3.22 -10.98 -6.63
N LEU A 53 3.07 -9.66 -6.71
CA LEU A 53 3.80 -8.71 -5.86
C LEU A 53 3.36 -8.87 -4.40
N LEU A 54 2.06 -8.92 -4.15
CA LEU A 54 1.53 -8.99 -2.79
C LEU A 54 1.78 -10.37 -2.16
N ALA A 55 1.89 -11.46 -2.91
CA ALA A 55 2.26 -12.75 -2.35
C ALA A 55 3.65 -12.77 -1.65
N GLN A 56 4.50 -11.76 -1.91
CA GLN A 56 5.84 -11.63 -1.32
C GLN A 56 5.86 -10.76 -0.05
N GLU A 57 4.71 -10.19 0.33
CA GLU A 57 4.59 -9.20 1.39
C GLU A 57 4.03 -9.81 2.69
N ILE A 58 4.49 -9.30 3.84
CA ILE A 58 4.14 -9.83 5.17
C ILE A 58 2.62 -9.79 5.44
N HIS A 59 1.95 -8.73 4.98
CA HIS A 59 0.48 -8.59 5.03
C HIS A 59 -0.10 -8.40 3.63
N GLY A 60 0.51 -9.06 2.64
CA GLY A 60 0.07 -8.96 1.26
C GLY A 60 -1.31 -9.57 1.00
N ASP A 61 -1.71 -10.55 1.80
CA ASP A 61 -3.06 -11.11 1.82
C ASP A 61 -4.12 -10.04 2.18
N VAL A 62 -3.86 -9.21 3.19
CA VAL A 62 -4.74 -8.09 3.58
C VAL A 62 -4.88 -7.09 2.44
N ALA A 63 -3.75 -6.69 1.83
CA ALA A 63 -3.74 -5.78 0.69
C ALA A 63 -4.48 -6.37 -0.51
N LEU A 64 -4.28 -7.66 -0.80
CA LEU A 64 -4.90 -8.34 -1.93
C LEU A 64 -6.41 -8.47 -1.75
N HIS A 65 -6.89 -8.86 -0.56
CA HIS A 65 -8.33 -8.92 -0.30
C HIS A 65 -8.98 -7.54 -0.43
N ALA A 66 -8.33 -6.50 0.08
CA ALA A 66 -8.83 -5.14 -0.06
C ALA A 66 -8.96 -4.73 -1.53
N PHE A 67 -7.94 -5.00 -2.33
CA PHE A 67 -7.94 -4.75 -3.77
C PHE A 67 -9.11 -5.46 -4.46
N LEU A 68 -9.28 -6.77 -4.24
CA LEU A 68 -10.32 -7.58 -4.89
C LEU A 68 -11.73 -7.14 -4.51
N VAL A 69 -11.97 -6.82 -3.23
CA VAL A 69 -13.28 -6.32 -2.78
C VAL A 69 -13.63 -4.99 -3.43
N LEU A 70 -12.66 -4.11 -3.64
CA LEU A 70 -12.88 -2.82 -4.31
C LEU A 70 -13.17 -2.99 -5.80
N GLU A 71 -12.50 -3.95 -6.46
CA GLU A 71 -12.78 -4.34 -7.85
C GLU A 71 -14.22 -4.83 -8.00
N ASP A 72 -14.63 -5.78 -7.16
CA ASP A 72 -15.96 -6.37 -7.18
C ASP A 72 -17.06 -5.33 -6.89
N CYS A 73 -16.76 -4.32 -6.09
CA CYS A 73 -17.70 -3.25 -5.73
C CYS A 73 -17.67 -2.04 -6.67
N ASP A 74 -16.79 -2.01 -7.67
CA ASP A 74 -16.54 -0.87 -8.59
C ASP A 74 -16.42 0.48 -7.85
N VAL A 75 -15.58 0.50 -6.80
CA VAL A 75 -15.43 1.67 -5.95
C VAL A 75 -14.81 2.87 -6.70
N PRO A 76 -15.32 4.10 -6.54
CA PRO A 76 -14.69 5.27 -7.15
C PRO A 76 -13.23 5.46 -6.73
N VAL A 77 -12.36 5.75 -7.71
CA VAL A 77 -10.90 5.94 -7.54
C VAL A 77 -10.57 6.88 -6.37
N GLU A 78 -11.19 8.06 -6.29
CA GLU A 78 -10.90 9.01 -5.21
C GLU A 78 -11.34 8.49 -3.83
N LYS A 79 -12.41 7.70 -3.73
CA LYS A 79 -12.81 7.11 -2.43
C LYS A 79 -11.78 6.10 -1.94
N ALA A 80 -11.25 5.28 -2.85
CA ALA A 80 -10.19 4.33 -2.51
C ALA A 80 -8.89 5.06 -2.16
N TYR A 81 -8.52 6.11 -2.90
CA TYR A 81 -7.37 6.97 -2.59
C TYR A 81 -7.49 7.60 -1.20
N ASP A 82 -8.63 8.25 -0.89
CA ASP A 82 -8.87 8.92 0.38
C ASP A 82 -8.83 7.93 1.55
N PHE A 83 -9.42 6.74 1.38
CA PHE A 83 -9.37 5.69 2.38
C PHE A 83 -7.93 5.23 2.64
N ALA A 84 -7.15 4.98 1.57
CA ALA A 84 -5.75 4.60 1.69
C ALA A 84 -4.92 5.68 2.41
N MET A 85 -5.09 6.95 2.04
CA MET A 85 -4.39 8.06 2.68
C MET A 85 -4.75 8.18 4.15
N ARG A 86 -6.02 7.98 4.53
CA ARG A 86 -6.42 7.95 5.94
C ARG A 86 -5.69 6.84 6.71
N ARG A 87 -5.57 5.63 6.12
CA ARG A 87 -4.83 4.53 6.74
C ARG A 87 -3.37 4.88 6.93
N PHE A 88 -2.73 5.53 5.96
CA PHE A 88 -1.35 5.98 6.06
C PHE A 88 -1.17 7.06 7.14
N VAL A 89 -2.07 8.03 7.22
CA VAL A 89 -2.05 9.12 8.22
C VAL A 89 -2.24 8.57 9.63
N ASP A 90 -3.26 7.74 9.85
CA ASP A 90 -3.63 7.20 11.16
C ASP A 90 -2.53 6.27 11.72
N ASN A 91 -1.72 5.68 10.84
CA ASN A 91 -0.65 4.74 11.19
C ASN A 91 0.75 5.25 10.85
N ARG A 92 0.93 6.58 10.70
CA ARG A 92 2.22 7.18 10.30
C ARG A 92 3.40 6.78 11.19
N ALA A 93 3.15 6.46 12.46
CA ALA A 93 4.17 6.05 13.41
C ALA A 93 4.92 4.77 13.01
N VAL A 94 4.28 3.89 12.23
CA VAL A 94 4.88 2.65 11.70
C VAL A 94 5.16 2.73 10.19
N LEU A 95 4.79 3.84 9.54
CA LEU A 95 5.08 4.10 8.12
C LEU A 95 6.51 4.65 7.98
N SER A 96 7.51 3.77 8.04
CA SER A 96 8.90 4.16 7.83
C SER A 96 9.19 4.59 6.39
N LYS A 97 10.27 5.35 6.17
CA LYS A 97 10.74 5.73 4.82
C LYS A 97 11.05 4.53 3.94
N SER A 98 11.55 3.45 4.52
CA SER A 98 11.81 2.21 3.78
C SER A 98 10.49 1.60 3.29
N LEU A 99 9.50 1.50 4.18
CA LEU A 99 8.20 0.93 3.87
C LEU A 99 7.43 1.78 2.86
N SER A 100 7.48 3.11 2.98
CA SER A 100 6.85 4.01 2.02
C SER A 100 7.47 3.88 0.62
N ASN A 101 8.80 3.75 0.54
CA ASN A 101 9.49 3.55 -0.73
C ASN A 101 9.12 2.20 -1.36
N GLN A 102 8.98 1.15 -0.55
CA GLN A 102 8.53 -0.16 -1.00
C GLN A 102 7.10 -0.09 -1.57
N PHE A 103 6.17 0.58 -0.89
CA PHE A 103 4.81 0.78 -1.40
C PHE A 103 4.80 1.53 -2.74
N ILE A 104 5.55 2.62 -2.85
CA ILE A 104 5.68 3.37 -4.10
C ILE A 104 6.27 2.48 -5.21
N SER A 105 7.27 1.66 -4.90
CA SER A 105 7.87 0.74 -5.87
C SER A 105 6.88 -0.32 -6.37
N ILE A 106 6.02 -0.86 -5.49
CA ILE A 106 4.95 -1.77 -5.88
C ILE A 106 4.01 -1.08 -6.87
N LEU A 107 3.53 0.13 -6.55
CA LEU A 107 2.65 0.88 -7.44
C LEU A 107 3.28 1.18 -8.81
N GLN A 108 4.56 1.53 -8.85
CA GLN A 108 5.25 1.74 -10.12
C GLN A 108 5.29 0.47 -10.97
N ARG A 109 5.63 -0.67 -10.35
CA ARG A 109 5.64 -1.95 -11.05
C ARG A 109 4.27 -2.34 -11.59
N VAL A 110 3.21 -2.06 -10.83
CA VAL A 110 1.82 -2.28 -11.28
C VAL A 110 1.49 -1.42 -12.49
N ALA A 111 1.77 -0.11 -12.45
CA ALA A 111 1.53 0.77 -13.59
C ALA A 111 2.34 0.36 -14.84
N GLU A 112 3.55 -0.15 -14.63
CA GLU A 112 4.45 -0.63 -15.69
C GLU A 112 4.09 -2.04 -16.20
N ALA A 113 3.08 -2.72 -15.63
CA ALA A 113 2.68 -4.08 -16.03
C ALA A 113 2.10 -4.13 -17.44
N HIS A 114 1.55 -3.01 -17.91
CA HIS A 114 1.04 -2.84 -19.25
C HIS A 114 1.97 -1.91 -20.02
N ASP A 115 2.25 -2.22 -21.31
CA ASP A 115 3.32 -1.65 -22.15
C ASP A 115 3.32 -0.11 -22.31
N ASN A 116 2.36 0.60 -21.72
CA ASN A 116 2.38 2.07 -21.62
C ASN A 116 1.74 2.53 -20.30
N VAL A 117 2.57 3.09 -19.40
CA VAL A 117 2.10 3.86 -18.26
C VAL A 117 1.39 5.12 -18.77
N SER A 118 0.13 5.30 -18.39
CA SER A 118 -0.68 6.42 -18.83
C SER A 118 -0.27 7.73 -18.12
N ARG A 119 -0.63 8.86 -18.73
CA ARG A 119 -0.45 10.17 -18.10
C ARG A 119 -1.19 10.28 -16.76
N LYS A 120 -2.34 9.61 -16.62
CA LYS A 120 -3.13 9.65 -15.39
C LYS A 120 -2.44 8.86 -14.29
N GLU A 121 -1.90 7.69 -14.60
CA GLU A 121 -1.12 6.87 -13.66
C GLU A 121 0.15 7.61 -13.22
N GLN A 122 0.85 8.28 -14.13
CA GLN A 122 2.02 9.10 -13.79
C GLN A 122 1.68 10.24 -12.83
N GLU A 123 0.61 10.98 -13.09
CA GLU A 123 0.15 12.05 -12.19
C GLU A 123 -0.38 11.50 -10.86
N PHE A 124 -1.00 10.32 -10.87
CA PHE A 124 -1.42 9.61 -9.66
C PHE A 124 -0.22 9.27 -8.77
N ILE A 125 0.81 8.62 -9.33
CA ILE A 125 2.03 8.26 -8.58
C ILE A 125 2.75 9.51 -8.07
N LYS A 126 2.78 10.59 -8.87
CA LYS A 126 3.37 11.87 -8.48
C LYS A 126 2.60 12.56 -7.35
N ARG A 127 1.27 12.50 -7.36
CA ARG A 127 0.41 12.96 -6.25
C ARG A 127 0.71 12.14 -4.99
N LEU A 128 0.67 10.81 -5.10
CA LEU A 128 0.95 9.91 -3.99
C LEU A 128 2.32 10.16 -3.34
N ARG A 129 3.37 10.29 -4.15
CA ARG A 129 4.73 10.57 -3.67
C ARG A 129 4.77 11.84 -2.83
N ARG A 130 4.11 12.92 -3.29
CA ARG A 130 4.05 14.19 -2.58
C ARG A 130 3.30 14.08 -1.26
N ASP A 131 2.19 13.34 -1.26
CA ASP A 131 1.35 13.19 -0.08
C ASP A 131 2.04 12.32 0.99
N ILE A 132 2.63 11.19 0.58
CA ILE A 132 3.39 10.31 1.47
C ILE A 132 4.64 10.99 2.03
N GLN A 133 5.35 11.79 1.24
CA GLN A 133 6.52 12.54 1.72
C GLN A 133 6.21 13.49 2.88
N ARG A 134 4.95 13.89 3.06
CA ARG A 134 4.54 14.75 4.19
C ARG A 134 4.25 13.95 5.47
N LEU A 135 4.23 12.62 5.39
CA LEU A 135 3.89 11.73 6.50
C LEU A 135 5.11 11.08 7.16
N VAL A 136 6.25 11.07 6.46
CA VAL A 136 7.44 10.27 6.80
C VAL A 136 8.66 11.16 7.02
#